data_AF-A0A2V9N6J1-F1
#
_entry.id   AF-A0A2V9N6J1-F1
#
_cell.length_a   1.000
_cell.length_b   1.000
_cell.length_c   1.000
_cell.angle_alpha   90.00
_cell.angle_beta   90.00
_cell.angle_gamma   90.00
#
_symmetry.space_group_name_H-M   'P 1'
#
loop_
_entity.id
_entity.type
_entity.pdbx_description
1 polymer ?
#
loop_
_entity_poly.entity_id
_entity_poly.type
_entity_poly.pdbx_seq_one_letter_code
_entity_poly.pdbx_strand_id
1 'polypeptide(L)'
;MSDSGKSVYVTLSGLPLLVDFKWPFHSSTAGADFWVLHADAKLGNSGLHAPVAVNLSATVREVLPSMEPKDVEGPVVNALRKEVDRRQLEFVKSGKLVPVQFSSRYYDFKRNKWIFGRASDEEITKLITRKVFWHSRLLGGNVWIGDPAEALYVESTVPHLLEIARNLAESGLMTVEGEWASANAALLAQSEKFEADMKSALIELEKKHAFEDAKRAG
;
A
#
# COMPACT_ATOMS: atom_id res chain seq x y z
N MET A 1 13.71 20.35 -2.90
CA MET A 1 14.14 18.97 -2.61
C MET A 1 13.21 18.46 -1.53
N SER A 2 12.08 17.85 -1.91
CA SER A 2 11.24 17.16 -0.94
C SER A 2 12.00 15.90 -0.54
N ASP A 3 12.44 15.87 0.71
CA ASP A 3 12.81 14.63 1.38
C ASP A 3 11.70 13.62 1.05
N SER A 4 12.00 12.57 0.28
CA SER A 4 11.04 11.49 0.05
C SER A 4 10.99 10.70 1.36
N GLY A 5 10.36 11.33 2.37
CA GLY A 5 10.22 10.80 3.71
C GLY A 5 9.62 9.41 3.61
N LYS A 6 10.20 8.46 4.33
CA LYS A 6 9.67 7.10 4.40
C LYS A 6 8.18 7.19 4.73
N SER A 7 7.35 6.56 3.90
CA SER A 7 5.91 6.48 4.13
C SER A 7 5.54 5.08 4.56
N VAL A 8 4.56 4.98 5.46
CA VAL A 8 3.89 3.72 5.77
C VAL A 8 2.62 3.66 4.96
N TYR A 9 2.55 2.70 4.03
CA TYR A 9 1.35 2.41 3.27
C TYR A 9 0.61 1.26 3.94
N VAL A 10 -0.64 1.46 4.30
CA VAL A 10 -1.44 0.41 4.93
C VAL A 10 -2.38 -0.22 3.90
N THR A 11 -2.51 -1.55 3.94
CA THR A 11 -3.49 -2.27 3.12
C THR A 11 -4.89 -2.22 3.74
N LEU A 12 -5.94 -2.49 2.97
CA LEU A 12 -7.30 -2.59 3.52
C LEU A 12 -7.42 -3.73 4.54
N SER A 13 -6.66 -4.81 4.35
CA SER A 13 -6.54 -5.89 5.35
C SER A 13 -5.83 -5.46 6.65
N GLY A 14 -5.15 -4.31 6.68
CA GLY A 14 -4.52 -3.74 7.86
C GLY A 14 -3.03 -4.04 8.03
N LEU A 15 -2.35 -4.50 6.97
CA LEU A 15 -0.91 -4.75 6.97
C LEU A 15 -0.15 -3.44 6.67
N PRO A 16 0.77 -2.99 7.55
CA PRO A 16 1.62 -1.83 7.28
C PRO A 16 2.81 -2.21 6.39
N LEU A 17 2.98 -1.51 5.28
CA LEU A 17 4.05 -1.75 4.31
C LEU A 17 5.03 -0.58 4.31
N LEU A 18 6.31 -0.91 4.39
CA LEU A 18 7.43 -0.02 4.11
C LEU A 18 8.05 -0.49 2.80
N VAL A 19 7.98 0.33 1.75
CA VAL A 19 8.42 -0.07 0.41
C VAL A 19 9.66 0.71 0.01
N ASP A 20 10.70 -0.03 -0.38
CA ASP A 20 11.95 0.53 -0.89
C ASP A 20 12.05 0.27 -2.40
N PHE A 21 11.69 1.26 -3.21
CA PHE A 21 11.73 1.19 -4.67
C PHE A 21 13.15 1.43 -5.21
N LYS A 22 13.56 0.61 -6.17
CA LYS A 22 14.84 0.72 -6.88
C LYS A 22 14.65 1.37 -8.24
N TRP A 23 14.31 2.65 -8.23
CA TRP A 23 14.17 3.48 -9.42
C TRP A 23 15.47 3.54 -10.24
N PRO A 24 15.40 3.71 -11.57
CA PRO A 24 14.19 3.83 -12.40
C PRO A 24 13.64 2.48 -12.88
N PHE A 25 12.48 2.50 -13.56
CA PHE A 25 12.05 1.36 -14.38
C PHE A 25 13.10 1.03 -15.46
N HIS A 26 13.36 -0.24 -15.70
CA HIS A 26 14.23 -0.70 -16.78
C HIS A 26 13.52 -1.73 -17.68
N SER A 27 13.89 -1.79 -18.95
CA SER A 27 13.32 -2.78 -19.86
C SER A 27 13.65 -4.21 -19.43
N SER A 28 12.72 -5.13 -19.67
CA SER A 28 12.96 -6.56 -19.48
C SER A 28 14.02 -7.06 -20.46
N THR A 29 15.04 -7.75 -19.95
CA THR A 29 16.09 -8.37 -20.78
C THR A 29 15.67 -9.71 -21.38
N ALA A 30 14.49 -10.23 -21.01
CA ALA A 30 14.00 -11.55 -21.40
C ALA A 30 13.11 -11.55 -22.67
N GLY A 31 13.20 -10.50 -23.50
CA GLY A 31 12.48 -10.42 -24.78
C GLY A 31 10.96 -10.17 -24.66
N ALA A 32 10.51 -9.65 -23.52
CA ALA A 32 9.10 -9.34 -23.28
C ALA A 32 8.86 -7.82 -23.25
N ASP A 33 7.73 -7.38 -23.78
CA ASP A 33 7.33 -5.96 -23.90
C ASP A 33 6.81 -5.37 -22.58
N PHE A 34 7.64 -5.46 -21.53
CA PHE A 34 7.36 -4.82 -20.25
C PHE A 34 8.61 -4.18 -19.63
N TRP A 35 8.38 -3.20 -18.77
CA TRP A 35 9.39 -2.59 -17.92
C TRP A 35 9.27 -3.15 -16.52
N VAL A 36 10.38 -3.23 -15.82
CA VAL A 36 10.48 -3.78 -14.46
C VAL A 36 10.97 -2.69 -13.53
N LEU A 37 10.31 -2.56 -12.39
CA LEU A 37 10.80 -1.83 -11.22
C LEU A 37 10.96 -2.83 -10.08
N HIS A 38 12.18 -2.98 -9.58
CA HIS A 38 12.41 -3.77 -8.39
C HIS A 38 12.05 -2.97 -7.14
N ALA A 39 11.48 -3.65 -6.15
CA ALA A 39 11.26 -3.07 -4.83
C ALA A 39 11.42 -4.14 -3.75
N ASP A 40 11.58 -3.69 -2.51
CA ASP A 40 11.49 -4.52 -1.33
C ASP A 40 10.31 -4.05 -0.46
N ALA A 41 9.24 -4.85 -0.41
CA ALA A 41 8.06 -4.55 0.40
C ALA A 41 8.22 -5.22 1.78
N LYS A 42 8.49 -4.43 2.81
CA LYS A 42 8.67 -4.91 4.18
C LYS A 42 7.36 -4.80 4.95
N LEU A 43 7.00 -5.87 5.64
CA LEU A 43 5.87 -5.86 6.57
C LEU A 43 6.33 -5.23 7.89
N GLY A 44 5.74 -4.10 8.25
CA GLY A 44 6.04 -3.38 9.47
C GLY A 44 5.96 -4.26 10.71
N ASN A 45 6.84 -4.01 11.69
CA ASN A 45 6.85 -4.68 12.99
C ASN A 45 7.05 -6.23 12.97
N SER A 46 7.49 -6.83 11.86
CA SER A 46 7.62 -8.29 11.73
C SER A 46 9.01 -8.80 11.33
N GLY A 47 9.83 -7.96 10.69
CA GLY A 47 11.08 -8.38 10.06
C GLY A 47 10.89 -9.24 8.79
N LEU A 48 9.65 -9.43 8.34
CA LEU A 48 9.31 -10.13 7.11
C LEU A 48 9.26 -9.15 5.93
N HIS A 49 9.59 -9.65 4.76
CA HIS A 49 9.60 -8.86 3.53
C HIS A 49 9.30 -9.69 2.30
N ALA A 50 8.97 -9.01 1.21
CA ALA A 50 8.71 -9.57 -0.10
C ALA A 50 9.52 -8.77 -1.13
N PRO A 51 10.64 -9.32 -1.65
CA PRO A 51 11.30 -8.77 -2.82
C PRO A 51 10.36 -8.90 -4.03
N VAL A 52 10.09 -7.78 -4.71
CA VAL A 52 9.12 -7.73 -5.82
C VAL A 52 9.73 -7.17 -7.10
N ALA A 53 9.27 -7.69 -8.23
CA ALA A 53 9.45 -7.11 -9.55
C ALA A 53 8.10 -6.60 -10.06
N VAL A 54 7.90 -5.29 -10.04
CA VAL A 54 6.71 -4.65 -10.59
C VAL A 54 6.84 -4.58 -12.10
N ASN A 55 6.01 -5.36 -12.79
CA ASN A 55 6.01 -5.46 -14.25
C ASN A 55 4.98 -4.50 -14.84
N LEU A 56 5.46 -3.41 -15.44
CA LEU A 56 4.68 -2.43 -16.17
C LEU A 56 4.44 -2.91 -17.61
N SER A 57 3.18 -3.14 -17.98
CA SER A 57 2.84 -3.52 -19.36
C SER A 57 2.94 -2.35 -20.34
N ALA A 58 3.24 -2.63 -21.61
CA ALA A 58 3.25 -1.64 -22.69
C ALA A 58 1.95 -0.82 -22.80
N THR A 59 0.80 -1.48 -22.66
CA THR A 59 -0.51 -0.80 -22.71
C THR A 59 -0.70 0.21 -21.57
N VAL A 60 -0.14 -0.04 -20.40
CA VAL A 60 -0.19 0.93 -19.28
C VAL A 60 0.85 2.01 -19.47
N ARG A 61 2.02 1.67 -20.03
CA ARG A 61 3.06 2.65 -20.35
C ARG A 61 2.54 3.77 -21.27
N GLU A 62 1.62 3.47 -22.17
CA GLU A 62 1.01 4.44 -23.09
C GLU A 62 0.17 5.51 -22.39
N VAL A 63 -0.45 5.20 -21.24
CA VAL A 63 -1.30 6.15 -20.50
C VAL A 63 -0.57 6.89 -19.38
N LEU A 64 0.67 6.50 -19.09
CA LEU A 64 1.50 7.17 -18.10
C LEU A 64 2.09 8.48 -18.64
N PRO A 65 1.98 9.61 -17.92
CA PRO A 65 2.66 10.84 -18.28
C PRO A 65 4.18 10.66 -18.40
N SER A 66 4.77 9.93 -17.45
CA SER A 66 6.16 9.48 -17.49
C SER A 66 6.35 8.24 -16.60
N MET A 67 7.55 7.64 -16.63
CA MET A 67 7.95 6.58 -15.70
C MET A 67 8.74 7.11 -14.50
N GLU A 68 8.78 8.42 -14.31
CA GLU A 68 9.43 9.05 -13.16
C GLU A 68 8.60 8.88 -11.88
N PRO A 69 9.22 8.75 -10.69
CA PRO A 69 8.52 8.46 -9.44
C PRO A 69 7.31 9.36 -9.18
N LYS A 70 7.45 10.67 -9.43
CA LYS A 70 6.40 11.68 -9.23
C LYS A 70 5.08 11.38 -9.96
N ASP A 71 5.12 10.65 -11.08
CA ASP A 71 3.97 10.39 -11.93
C ASP A 71 3.41 8.96 -11.76
N VAL A 72 4.19 8.04 -11.19
CA VAL A 72 3.86 6.59 -11.21
C VAL A 72 4.00 5.87 -9.87
N GLU A 73 4.66 6.44 -8.86
CA GLU A 73 4.85 5.79 -7.56
C GLU A 73 3.51 5.47 -6.86
N GLY A 74 2.57 6.43 -6.84
CA GLY A 74 1.25 6.24 -6.24
C GLY A 74 0.47 5.04 -6.81
N PRO A 75 0.28 4.96 -8.14
CA PRO A 75 -0.31 3.78 -8.77
C PRO A 75 0.46 2.47 -8.51
N VAL A 76 1.79 2.51 -8.51
CA VAL A 76 2.63 1.31 -8.28
C VAL A 76 2.48 0.78 -6.87
N VAL A 77 2.55 1.66 -5.85
CA VAL A 77 2.36 1.23 -4.46
C VAL A 77 0.94 0.71 -4.23
N ASN A 78 -0.05 1.24 -4.94
CA ASN A 78 -1.43 0.74 -4.86
C ASN A 78 -1.59 -0.63 -5.52
N ALA A 79 -0.90 -0.88 -6.63
CA ALA A 79 -0.85 -2.21 -7.23
C ALA A 79 -0.28 -3.23 -6.23
N LEU A 80 0.84 -2.88 -5.56
CA LEU A 80 1.41 -3.70 -4.49
C LEU A 80 0.41 -3.97 -3.36
N ARG A 81 -0.22 -2.92 -2.82
CA ARG A 81 -1.23 -3.07 -1.76
C ARG A 81 -2.39 -3.96 -2.19
N LYS A 82 -2.85 -3.85 -3.45
CA LYS A 82 -3.93 -4.71 -3.96
C LYS A 82 -3.51 -6.15 -4.15
N GLU A 83 -2.28 -6.41 -4.60
CA GLU A 83 -1.80 -7.78 -4.69
C GLU A 83 -1.60 -8.40 -3.29
N VAL A 84 -1.26 -7.60 -2.26
CA VAL A 84 -1.30 -8.04 -0.85
C VAL A 84 -2.72 -8.34 -0.38
N ASP A 85 -3.70 -7.45 -0.62
CA ASP A 85 -5.12 -7.69 -0.27
C ASP A 85 -5.67 -8.95 -0.95
N ARG A 86 -5.23 -9.23 -2.19
CA ARG A 86 -5.58 -10.43 -2.97
C ARG A 86 -4.76 -11.66 -2.56
N ARG A 87 -3.92 -11.53 -1.54
CA ARG A 87 -3.07 -12.60 -0.98
C ARG A 87 -2.13 -13.20 -2.04
N GLN A 88 -1.65 -12.39 -2.98
CA GLN A 88 -0.74 -12.83 -4.06
C GLN A 88 0.73 -12.66 -3.67
N LEU A 89 1.04 -11.84 -2.66
CA LEU A 89 2.38 -11.74 -2.09
C LEU A 89 2.46 -12.57 -0.81
N GLU A 90 3.62 -13.16 -0.60
CA GLU A 90 4.02 -13.84 0.62
C GLU A 90 5.14 -13.04 1.29
N PHE A 91 5.06 -12.81 2.60
CA PHE A 91 6.09 -12.13 3.36
C PHE A 91 6.92 -13.13 4.14
N VAL A 92 8.21 -13.23 3.85
CA VAL A 92 9.13 -14.22 4.42
C VAL A 92 10.40 -13.55 4.95
N LYS A 93 11.29 -14.29 5.62
CA LYS A 93 12.58 -13.76 6.09
C LYS A 93 13.64 -13.63 4.99
N SER A 94 13.53 -14.46 3.95
CA SER A 94 14.44 -14.48 2.80
C SER A 94 13.65 -14.98 1.58
N GLY A 95 13.14 -14.03 0.80
CA GLY A 95 12.28 -14.31 -0.35
C GLY A 95 13.03 -14.35 -1.68
N LYS A 96 12.45 -15.06 -2.65
CA LYS A 96 12.78 -14.85 -4.07
C LYS A 96 12.00 -13.64 -4.58
N LEU A 97 12.53 -13.04 -5.64
CA LEU A 97 11.83 -11.97 -6.35
C LEU A 97 10.50 -12.47 -6.90
N VAL A 98 9.38 -11.88 -6.48
CA VAL A 98 8.04 -12.24 -6.96
C VAL A 98 7.48 -11.19 -7.93
N PRO A 99 6.83 -11.59 -9.02
CA PRO A 99 6.27 -10.65 -9.97
C PRO A 99 5.00 -9.99 -9.43
N VAL A 100 4.89 -8.67 -9.59
CA VAL A 100 3.69 -7.88 -9.29
C VAL A 100 3.23 -7.26 -10.59
N GLN A 101 1.99 -7.56 -10.99
CA GLN A 101 1.48 -7.15 -12.31
C GLN A 101 0.94 -5.72 -12.26
N PHE A 102 1.63 -4.76 -12.88
CA PHE A 102 1.13 -3.40 -13.06
C PHE A 102 0.63 -3.23 -14.50
N SER A 103 -0.61 -3.70 -14.70
CA SER A 103 -1.23 -3.83 -16.02
C SER A 103 -2.59 -3.15 -16.10
N SER A 104 -3.24 -3.26 -17.27
CA SER A 104 -4.57 -2.73 -17.56
C SER A 104 -5.66 -3.15 -16.56
N ARG A 105 -5.41 -4.17 -15.74
CA ARG A 105 -6.29 -4.58 -14.64
C ARG A 105 -6.53 -3.48 -13.60
N TYR A 106 -5.65 -2.49 -13.53
CA TYR A 106 -5.73 -1.35 -12.61
C TYR A 106 -6.10 -0.04 -13.31
N TYR A 107 -6.40 -0.07 -14.61
CA TYR A 107 -6.69 1.15 -15.38
C TYR A 107 -7.97 0.99 -16.22
N ASP A 108 -8.92 1.90 -16.04
CA ASP A 108 -10.11 2.01 -16.86
C ASP A 108 -9.86 2.99 -18.00
N PHE A 109 -9.57 2.44 -19.18
CA PHE A 109 -9.30 3.21 -20.40
C PHE A 109 -10.51 4.02 -20.88
N LYS A 110 -11.74 3.58 -20.57
CA LYS A 110 -12.94 4.32 -20.98
C LYS A 110 -13.12 5.58 -20.16
N ARG A 111 -12.76 5.52 -18.88
CA ARG A 111 -12.85 6.65 -17.96
C ARG A 111 -11.53 7.38 -17.76
N ASN A 112 -10.45 6.91 -18.40
CA ASN A 112 -9.10 7.43 -18.29
C ASN A 112 -8.64 7.58 -16.81
N LYS A 113 -8.88 6.55 -15.99
CA LYS A 113 -8.60 6.59 -14.54
C LYS A 113 -8.06 5.27 -14.00
N TRP A 114 -7.23 5.35 -12.97
CA TRP A 114 -6.85 4.17 -12.19
C TRP A 114 -8.01 3.65 -11.35
N ILE A 115 -8.07 2.32 -11.16
CA ILE A 115 -9.06 1.64 -10.34
C ILE A 115 -8.37 0.56 -9.51
N PHE A 116 -8.37 0.73 -8.19
CA PHE A 116 -7.86 -0.25 -7.22
C PHE A 116 -8.97 -0.91 -6.40
N GLY A 117 -10.20 -0.43 -6.54
CA GLY A 117 -11.40 -0.94 -5.86
C GLY A 117 -11.98 0.10 -4.90
N ARG A 118 -13.30 0.24 -4.94
CA ARG A 118 -14.05 1.15 -4.08
C ARG A 118 -14.11 0.63 -2.65
N ALA A 119 -13.80 1.48 -1.69
CA ALA A 119 -14.04 1.23 -0.28
C ALA A 119 -15.23 2.06 0.23
N SER A 120 -15.89 1.55 1.27
CA SER A 120 -16.89 2.26 2.06
C SER A 120 -16.25 3.25 3.03
N ASP A 121 -17.03 4.21 3.55
CA ASP A 121 -16.53 5.17 4.54
C ASP A 121 -16.04 4.47 5.82
N GLU A 122 -16.63 3.33 6.20
CA GLU A 122 -16.16 2.53 7.33
C GLU A 122 -14.77 1.93 7.08
N GLU A 123 -14.53 1.40 5.88
CA GLU A 123 -13.22 0.88 5.46
C GLU A 123 -12.17 1.99 5.35
N ILE A 124 -12.56 3.15 4.83
CA ILE A 124 -11.69 4.33 4.76
C ILE A 124 -11.33 4.83 6.16
N THR A 125 -12.31 4.89 7.08
CA THR A 125 -12.10 5.23 8.49
C THR A 125 -11.08 4.29 9.12
N LYS A 126 -11.21 2.97 8.90
CA LYS A 126 -10.24 1.97 9.37
C LYS A 126 -8.86 2.18 8.74
N LEU A 127 -8.79 2.44 7.43
CA LEU A 127 -7.54 2.68 6.72
C LEU A 127 -6.79 3.89 7.29
N ILE A 128 -7.45 5.04 7.42
CA ILE A 128 -6.86 6.27 7.97
C ILE A 128 -6.39 6.04 9.40
N THR A 129 -7.23 5.45 10.25
CA THR A 129 -6.87 5.17 11.65
C THR A 129 -5.65 4.27 11.75
N ARG A 130 -5.61 3.19 10.96
CA ARG A 130 -4.45 2.27 10.91
C ARG A 130 -3.21 2.94 10.35
N LYS A 131 -3.34 3.77 9.31
CA LYS A 131 -2.21 4.54 8.75
C LYS A 131 -1.60 5.45 9.80
N VAL A 132 -2.44 6.25 10.49
CA VAL A 132 -1.97 7.16 11.54
C VAL A 132 -1.30 6.39 12.68
N PHE A 133 -1.91 5.31 13.14
CA PHE A 133 -1.32 4.44 14.17
C PHE A 133 0.03 3.85 13.74
N TRP A 134 0.08 3.15 12.60
CA TRP A 134 1.28 2.43 12.16
C TRP A 134 2.42 3.38 11.78
N HIS A 135 2.11 4.48 11.11
CA HIS A 135 3.12 5.50 10.80
C HIS A 135 3.70 6.07 12.09
N SER A 136 2.85 6.46 13.05
CA SER A 136 3.31 6.98 14.34
C SER A 136 4.15 5.96 15.12
N ARG A 137 3.79 4.67 15.09
CA ARG A 137 4.52 3.61 15.78
C ARG A 137 5.87 3.26 15.12
N LEU A 138 5.91 3.25 13.78
CA LEU A 138 7.07 2.77 13.03
C LEU A 138 8.08 3.87 12.69
N LEU A 139 7.59 5.08 12.39
CA LEU A 139 8.41 6.20 11.92
C LEU A 139 8.30 7.44 12.83
N GLY A 140 7.23 7.56 13.61
CA GLY A 140 6.94 8.75 14.41
C GLY A 140 6.48 9.93 13.55
N GLY A 141 6.39 11.11 14.17
CA GLY A 141 6.08 12.36 13.47
C GLY A 141 4.62 12.48 12.97
N ASN A 142 4.39 13.52 12.17
CA ASN A 142 3.09 13.79 11.56
C ASN A 142 2.89 12.96 10.30
N VAL A 143 1.67 12.47 10.11
CA VAL A 143 1.27 11.56 9.05
C VAL A 143 0.54 12.33 7.97
N TRP A 144 1.03 12.30 6.73
CA TRP A 144 0.33 12.90 5.61
C TRP A 144 -0.88 12.05 5.22
N ILE A 145 -2.08 12.56 5.51
CA ILE A 145 -3.37 11.91 5.21
C ILE A 145 -4.00 12.46 3.93
N GLY A 146 -3.49 13.59 3.41
CA GLY A 146 -3.87 14.16 2.11
C GLY A 146 -3.19 13.51 0.90
N ASP A 147 -2.43 12.43 1.09
CA ASP A 147 -1.71 11.74 0.03
C ASP A 147 -2.66 11.24 -1.08
N PRO A 148 -2.52 11.73 -2.34
CA PRO A 148 -3.35 11.29 -3.46
C PRO A 148 -3.29 9.78 -3.73
N ALA A 149 -2.19 9.10 -3.37
CA ALA A 149 -2.09 7.64 -3.49
C ALA A 149 -3.11 6.92 -2.60
N GLU A 150 -3.45 7.47 -1.43
CA GLU A 150 -4.51 6.93 -0.57
C GLU A 150 -5.88 7.09 -1.22
N ALA A 151 -6.20 8.28 -1.73
CA ALA A 151 -7.47 8.54 -2.40
C ALA A 151 -7.68 7.58 -3.58
N LEU A 152 -6.62 7.39 -4.36
CA LEU A 152 -6.60 6.50 -5.50
C LEU A 152 -6.81 5.03 -5.10
N TYR A 153 -6.22 4.59 -3.98
CA TYR A 153 -6.27 3.22 -3.51
C TYR A 153 -7.69 2.75 -3.15
N VAL A 154 -8.49 3.67 -2.60
CA VAL A 154 -9.87 3.42 -2.16
C VAL A 154 -10.94 3.93 -3.13
N GLU A 155 -10.53 4.39 -4.31
CA GLU A 155 -11.40 5.02 -5.33
C GLU A 155 -12.25 6.17 -4.76
N SER A 156 -11.60 7.07 -4.03
CA SER A 156 -12.20 8.26 -3.43
C SER A 156 -11.42 9.53 -3.80
N THR A 157 -11.68 10.63 -3.10
CA THR A 157 -11.00 11.93 -3.30
C THR A 157 -10.25 12.35 -2.04
N VAL A 158 -9.19 13.15 -2.21
CA VAL A 158 -8.44 13.71 -1.06
C VAL A 158 -9.37 14.52 -0.13
N PRO A 159 -10.26 15.40 -0.61
CA PRO A 159 -11.22 16.09 0.26
C PRO A 159 -12.08 15.15 1.11
N HIS A 160 -12.56 14.04 0.55
CA HIS A 160 -13.36 13.05 1.28
C HIS A 160 -12.56 12.33 2.37
N LEU A 161 -11.30 11.97 2.07
CA LEU A 161 -10.40 11.41 3.08
C LEU A 161 -10.17 12.38 4.23
N LEU A 162 -9.94 13.66 3.93
CA LEU A 162 -9.73 14.70 4.93
C LEU A 162 -10.99 14.96 5.77
N GLU A 163 -12.17 14.88 5.17
CA GLU A 163 -13.45 14.94 5.90
C GLU A 163 -13.57 13.80 6.92
N ILE A 164 -13.36 12.55 6.49
CA ILE A 164 -13.37 11.39 7.39
C ILE A 164 -12.32 11.53 8.51
N ALA A 165 -11.12 12.01 8.18
CA ALA A 165 -10.07 12.21 9.16
C ALA A 165 -10.43 13.28 10.21
N ARG A 166 -11.13 14.36 9.82
CA ARG A 166 -11.61 15.39 10.77
C ARG A 166 -12.68 14.81 11.70
N ASN A 167 -13.61 14.02 11.18
CA ASN A 167 -14.60 13.32 12.01
C ASN A 167 -13.92 12.37 13.01
N LEU A 168 -12.83 11.70 12.60
CA LEU A 168 -11.99 10.91 13.50
C LEU A 168 -11.28 11.77 14.56
N ALA A 169 -10.83 12.97 14.21
CA ALA A 169 -10.20 13.89 15.16
C ALA A 169 -11.20 14.35 16.24
N GLU A 170 -12.46 14.62 15.85
CA GLU A 170 -13.55 14.95 16.79
C GLU A 170 -13.84 13.82 17.79
N SER A 171 -13.59 12.57 17.41
CA SER A 171 -13.68 11.42 18.33
C SER A 171 -12.54 11.32 19.36
N GLY A 172 -11.54 12.20 19.29
CA GLY A 172 -10.43 12.30 20.25
C GLY A 172 -9.26 11.34 19.99
N LEU A 173 -9.30 10.55 18.92
CA LEU A 173 -8.26 9.54 18.61
C LEU A 173 -7.00 10.15 17.99
N MET A 174 -7.12 11.26 17.27
CA MET A 174 -6.00 11.92 16.59
C MET A 174 -6.22 13.43 16.54
N THR A 175 -5.18 14.18 16.22
CA THR A 175 -5.31 15.58 15.80
C THR A 175 -5.11 15.66 14.29
N VAL A 176 -5.80 16.60 13.65
CA VAL A 176 -5.67 16.86 12.20
C VAL A 176 -5.46 18.35 11.98
N GLU A 177 -4.39 18.70 11.27
CA GLU A 177 -4.02 20.07 10.89
C GLU A 177 -3.74 20.12 9.38
N GLY A 178 -4.64 20.77 8.63
CA GLY A 178 -4.58 20.78 7.17
C GLY A 178 -4.72 19.36 6.59
N GLU A 179 -3.62 18.85 6.03
CA GLU A 179 -3.51 17.50 5.45
C GLU A 179 -2.69 16.53 6.30
N TRP A 180 -2.32 16.95 7.51
CA TRP A 180 -1.46 16.19 8.41
C TRP A 180 -2.25 15.73 9.63
N ALA A 181 -1.94 14.53 10.11
CA ALA A 181 -2.51 13.98 11.33
C ALA A 181 -1.41 13.55 12.30
N SER A 182 -1.71 13.58 13.60
CA SER A 182 -0.83 12.96 14.61
C SER A 182 -1.64 12.07 15.56
N ALA A 183 -1.06 10.93 15.94
CA ALA A 183 -1.69 9.99 16.85
C ALA A 183 -1.72 10.55 18.28
N ASN A 184 -2.88 10.58 18.92
CA ASN A 184 -2.99 10.94 20.33
C ASN A 184 -2.67 9.71 21.22
N ALA A 185 -2.45 9.97 22.52
CA ALA A 185 -2.24 8.92 23.51
C ALA A 185 -3.36 7.85 23.51
N ALA A 186 -4.61 8.26 23.25
CA ALA A 186 -5.76 7.36 23.17
C ALA A 186 -5.68 6.36 21.99
N LEU A 187 -5.13 6.78 20.85
CA LEU A 187 -4.91 5.87 19.71
C LEU A 187 -3.70 4.97 19.94
N LEU A 188 -2.62 5.50 20.52
CA LEU A 188 -1.43 4.71 20.83
C LEU A 188 -1.68 3.66 21.92
N ALA A 189 -2.57 3.95 22.88
CA ALA A 189 -3.01 3.00 23.90
C ALA A 189 -3.75 1.77 23.33
N GLN A 190 -4.20 1.82 22.07
CA GLN A 190 -4.82 0.68 21.40
C GLN A 190 -3.81 -0.24 20.71
N SER A 191 -2.52 -0.17 21.06
CA SER A 191 -1.46 -0.91 20.35
C SER A 191 -1.70 -2.41 20.26
N GLU A 192 -2.16 -3.03 21.35
CA GLU A 192 -2.44 -4.47 21.38
C GLU A 192 -3.50 -4.88 20.34
N LYS A 193 -4.53 -4.05 20.16
CA LYS A 193 -5.59 -4.28 19.18
C LYS A 193 -5.04 -4.21 17.75
N PHE A 194 -4.28 -3.16 17.41
CA PHE A 194 -3.72 -3.04 16.07
C PHE A 194 -2.71 -4.14 15.74
N GLU A 195 -1.88 -4.54 16.70
CA GLU A 195 -0.95 -5.65 16.53
C GLU A 195 -1.68 -7.00 16.37
N ALA A 196 -2.75 -7.23 17.13
CA ALA A 196 -3.59 -8.41 16.97
C ALA A 196 -4.30 -8.45 15.60
N ASP A 197 -4.82 -7.31 15.14
CA ASP A 197 -5.44 -7.16 13.82
C ASP A 197 -4.43 -7.47 12.70
N MET A 198 -3.22 -6.90 12.78
CA MET A 198 -2.16 -7.16 11.80
C MET A 198 -1.74 -8.62 11.79
N LYS A 199 -1.56 -9.23 12.96
CA LYS A 199 -1.21 -10.66 13.06
C LYS A 199 -2.31 -11.54 12.47
N SER A 200 -3.57 -11.22 12.72
CA SER A 200 -4.71 -11.94 12.15
C SER A 200 -4.76 -11.81 10.63
N ALA A 201 -4.52 -10.60 10.10
CA ALA A 201 -4.45 -10.36 8.66
C ALA A 201 -3.29 -11.12 8.00
N LEU A 202 -2.14 -11.23 8.67
CA LEU A 202 -1.00 -12.01 8.19
C LEU A 202 -1.32 -13.51 8.14
N ILE A 203 -1.92 -14.07 9.19
CA ILE A 203 -2.34 -15.48 9.23
C ILE A 203 -3.32 -15.78 8.08
N GLU A 204 -4.27 -14.89 7.81
CA GLU A 204 -5.21 -15.04 6.71
C GLU A 204 -4.55 -15.00 5.32
N LEU A 205 -3.48 -14.21 5.17
CA LEU A 205 -2.67 -14.17 3.96
C LEU A 205 -1.90 -15.49 3.79
N GLU A 206 -1.26 -15.98 4.85
CA GLU A 206 -0.45 -17.22 4.85
C GLU A 206 -1.28 -18.48 4.56
N LYS A 207 -2.54 -18.55 5.01
CA LYS A 207 -3.44 -19.69 4.74
C LYS A 207 -3.56 -20.03 3.26
N LYS A 208 -3.57 -19.02 2.38
CA LYS A 208 -3.65 -19.25 0.94
C LYS A 208 -2.37 -19.89 0.41
N HIS A 209 -1.22 -19.37 0.80
CA HIS A 209 0.09 -19.87 0.36
C HIS A 209 0.35 -21.29 0.85
N ALA A 210 0.02 -21.58 2.11
CA ALA A 210 0.11 -22.93 2.66
C ALA A 210 -0.73 -23.96 1.87
N PHE A 211 -1.93 -23.57 1.41
CA PHE A 211 -2.75 -24.41 0.56
C PHE A 211 -2.16 -24.63 -0.84
N GLU A 212 -1.60 -23.58 -1.45
CA GLU A 212 -0.94 -23.66 -2.76
C GLU A 212 0.33 -24.53 -2.73
N ASP A 213 1.12 -24.44 -1.66
CA ASP A 213 2.31 -25.26 -1.47
C ASP A 213 1.99 -26.73 -1.24
N ALA A 214 0.97 -27.03 -0.44
CA ALA A 214 0.48 -28.40 -0.26
C ALA A 214 0.04 -29.04 -1.59
N LYS A 215 -0.55 -28.25 -2.50
CA LYS A 215 -0.94 -28.71 -3.83
C LYS A 215 0.25 -28.89 -4.79
N ARG A 216 1.34 -28.13 -4.63
CA ARG A 216 2.56 -28.28 -5.43
C ARG A 216 3.40 -29.49 -5.00
N ALA A 217 3.29 -29.90 -3.75
CA ALA A 217 4.08 -30.99 -3.16
C ALA A 217 3.44 -32.39 -3.29
N GLY A 218 2.15 -32.48 -3.67
CA GLY A 218 1.43 -33.73 -3.93
C GLY A 218 1.29 -34.02 -5.41
#